data_AF-A0A7J9BET7-F1
#
_entry.id   AF-A0A7J9BET7-F1
#
_cell.length_a   1.000
_cell.length_b   1.000
_cell.length_c   1.000
_cell.angle_alpha   90.00
_cell.angle_beta   90.00
_cell.angle_gamma   90.00
#
_symmetry.space_group_name_H-M   'P 1'
#
loop_
_entity.id
_entity.type
_entity.pdbx_description
1 polymer ?
#
loop_
_entity_poly.entity_id
_entity_poly.type
_entity_poly.pdbx_seq_one_letter_code
_entity_poly.pdbx_strand_id
1 'polypeptide(L)'
;VEEAVAGGVLKDHHGQWILGFNRRLGWCFVFNAEIWGILHGLIILQNKKWDNVSIRTGSMEVIQSIKETFTRPSHSALIRRIQQIWLEMIQ
;
A
#
# COMPACT_ATOMS: atom_id res chain seq x y z
N VAL A 1 -0.02 18.63 8.82
CA VAL A 1 -1.13 18.07 8.02
C VAL A 1 -1.27 18.97 6.83
N GLU A 2 -1.31 18.41 5.63
CA GLU A 2 -1.36 19.16 4.36
C GLU A 2 -2.35 18.48 3.42
N GLU A 3 -2.83 19.21 2.40
CA GLU A 3 -3.59 18.58 1.33
C GLU A 3 -2.73 17.52 0.62
N ALA A 4 -3.26 16.30 0.56
CA ALA A 4 -2.50 15.13 0.17
C ALA A 4 -3.23 14.34 -0.93
N VAL A 5 -2.40 13.71 -1.74
CA VAL A 5 -2.78 12.71 -2.74
C VAL A 5 -1.97 11.46 -2.42
N ALA A 6 -2.64 10.31 -2.38
CA ALA A 6 -1.96 9.02 -2.43
C ALA A 6 -1.78 8.62 -3.89
N GLY A 7 -0.66 7.97 -4.22
CA GLY A 7 -0.44 7.47 -5.56
C GLY A 7 0.63 6.41 -5.61
N GLY A 8 0.79 5.81 -6.78
CA GLY A 8 1.79 4.79 -7.00
C GLY A 8 1.86 4.35 -8.45
N VAL A 9 2.87 3.55 -8.72
CA VAL A 9 3.14 2.99 -10.05
C VAL A 9 3.30 1.49 -9.90
N LEU A 10 2.53 0.75 -10.69
CA LEU A 10 2.68 -0.69 -10.86
C LEU A 10 3.67 -0.92 -11.99
N LYS A 11 4.66 -1.76 -11.71
CA LYS A 11 5.68 -2.14 -12.68
C LYS A 11 5.70 -3.66 -12.81
N ASP A 12 6.06 -4.15 -13.99
CA ASP A 12 6.33 -5.56 -14.18
C ASP A 12 7.67 -5.96 -13.55
N HIS A 13 8.00 -7.24 -13.64
CA HIS A 13 9.25 -7.79 -13.12
C HIS A 13 10.52 -7.30 -13.86
N HIS A 14 10.37 -6.69 -15.04
CA HIS A 14 11.45 -5.99 -15.76
C HIS A 14 11.54 -4.49 -15.38
N GLY A 15 10.68 -4.03 -14.47
CA GLY A 15 10.61 -2.63 -14.05
C GLY A 15 9.88 -1.72 -15.04
N GLN A 16 9.21 -2.27 -16.06
CA GLN A 16 8.43 -1.50 -17.03
C GLN A 16 7.13 -1.03 -16.39
N TRP A 17 6.73 0.20 -16.69
CA TRP A 17 5.49 0.76 -16.18
C TRP A 17 4.28 0.08 -16.82
N ILE A 18 3.42 -0.53 -16.00
CA ILE A 18 2.14 -1.10 -16.45
C ILE A 18 0.99 -0.11 -16.25
N LEU A 19 0.88 0.45 -15.03
CA LEU A 19 -0.26 1.30 -14.64
C LEU A 19 0.15 2.28 -13.55
N GLY A 20 -0.29 3.54 -13.65
CA GLY A 20 -0.16 4.55 -12.60
C GLY A 20 -1.52 4.82 -11.97
N PHE A 21 -1.56 5.14 -10.68
CA PHE A 21 -2.78 5.49 -9.99
C PHE A 21 -2.56 6.66 -9.03
N ASN A 22 -3.63 7.40 -8.76
CA ASN A 22 -3.68 8.41 -7.72
C ASN A 22 -5.05 8.43 -7.04
N ARG A 23 -5.12 9.05 -5.86
CA ARG A 23 -6.34 9.23 -5.08
C ARG A 23 -6.19 10.49 -4.23
N ARG A 24 -7.09 11.45 -4.40
CA ARG A 24 -7.18 12.62 -3.52
C ARG A 24 -7.62 12.17 -2.12
N LEU A 25 -6.89 12.58 -1.09
CA LEU A 25 -7.17 12.26 0.31
C LEU A 25 -7.67 13.46 1.13
N GLY A 26 -7.48 14.68 0.61
CA GLY A 26 -7.70 15.89 1.39
C GLY A 26 -6.56 16.06 2.41
N TRP A 27 -6.86 16.65 3.57
CA TRP A 27 -5.84 17.00 4.55
C TRP A 27 -5.42 15.81 5.40
N CYS A 28 -4.19 15.31 5.25
CA CYS A 28 -3.66 14.24 6.09
C CYS A 28 -2.15 14.37 6.36
N PHE A 29 -1.61 13.49 7.19
CA PHE A 29 -0.17 13.34 7.37
C PHE A 29 0.43 12.53 6.22
N VAL A 30 1.71 12.77 5.91
CA VAL A 30 2.46 12.03 4.88
C VAL A 30 2.41 10.52 5.15
N PHE A 31 2.54 10.10 6.41
CA PHE A 31 2.40 8.70 6.82
C PHE A 31 1.07 8.08 6.35
N ASN A 32 -0.05 8.80 6.53
CA ASN A 32 -1.36 8.32 6.09
C ASN A 32 -1.46 8.27 4.57
N ALA A 33 -0.88 9.23 3.85
CA ALA A 33 -0.89 9.25 2.39
C ALA A 33 -0.15 8.05 1.79
N GLU A 34 1.01 7.68 2.36
CA GLU A 34 1.78 6.50 1.97
C GLU A 34 1.00 5.20 2.22
N ILE A 35 0.41 5.03 3.41
CA ILE A 35 -0.40 3.85 3.75
C ILE A 35 -1.59 3.71 2.79
N TRP A 36 -2.27 4.82 2.46
CA TRP A 36 -3.35 4.82 1.48
C TRP A 36 -2.88 4.44 0.07
N GLY A 37 -1.69 4.91 -0.33
CA GLY A 37 -1.08 4.55 -1.62
C GLY A 37 -0.86 3.05 -1.73
N ILE A 38 -0.28 2.44 -0.68
CA ILE A 38 -0.05 1.00 -0.61
C ILE A 38 -1.37 0.23 -0.64
N LEU A 39 -2.36 0.61 0.18
CA LEU A 39 -3.65 -0.05 0.21
C LEU A 39 -4.35 -0.01 -1.16
N HIS A 40 -4.35 1.14 -1.82
CA HIS A 40 -4.97 1.28 -3.13
C HIS A 40 -4.23 0.45 -4.20
N GLY A 41 -2.90 0.46 -4.19
CA GLY A 41 -2.09 -0.40 -5.05
C GLY A 41 -2.39 -1.89 -4.86
N LEU A 42 -2.48 -2.35 -3.61
CA LEU A 42 -2.83 -3.73 -3.29
C LEU A 42 -4.23 -4.13 -3.76
N ILE A 43 -5.23 -3.26 -3.61
CA ILE A 43 -6.58 -3.51 -4.13
C ILE A 43 -6.56 -3.68 -5.65
N ILE A 44 -5.79 -2.86 -6.37
CA ILE A 44 -5.63 -2.99 -7.83
C ILE A 44 -5.01 -4.34 -8.18
N LEU A 45 -3.94 -4.73 -7.48
CA LEU A 45 -3.24 -6.00 -7.71
C LEU A 45 -4.12 -7.21 -7.42
N GLN A 46 -4.87 -7.19 -6.31
CA GLN A 46 -5.85 -8.21 -5.95
C GLN A 46 -6.94 -8.35 -7.04
N ASN A 47 -7.50 -7.23 -7.51
CA ASN A 47 -8.51 -7.24 -8.59
C ASN A 47 -7.95 -7.79 -9.92
N LYS A 48 -6.65 -7.65 -10.16
CA LYS A 48 -5.95 -8.19 -11.33
C LYS A 48 -5.47 -9.63 -11.14
N LYS A 49 -5.61 -10.20 -9.94
CA LYS A 49 -5.08 -11.53 -9.55
C LYS A 49 -3.57 -11.64 -9.77
N TRP A 50 -2.83 -10.58 -9.47
CA TRP A 50 -1.37 -10.61 -9.45
C TRP A 50 -0.90 -10.83 -8.02
N ASP A 51 -0.23 -11.94 -7.75
CA ASP A 51 0.11 -12.47 -6.43
C ASP A 51 1.58 -12.26 -6.04
N ASN A 52 2.50 -12.28 -6.99
CA ASN A 52 3.91 -12.00 -6.75
C ASN A 52 4.22 -10.50 -6.75
N VAL A 53 4.07 -9.87 -5.57
CA VAL A 53 4.13 -8.41 -5.42
C VAL A 53 5.26 -7.97 -4.49
N SER A 54 6.07 -7.01 -4.97
CA SER A 54 6.99 -6.25 -4.12
C SER A 54 6.52 -4.81 -3.97
N ILE A 55 6.31 -4.35 -2.73
CA ILE A 55 5.95 -2.96 -2.42
C ILE A 55 7.21 -2.16 -2.10
N ARG A 56 7.34 -0.95 -2.66
CA ARG A 56 8.39 0.01 -2.34
C ARG A 56 7.77 1.32 -1.87
N THR A 57 8.21 1.82 -0.73
CA THR A 57 7.86 3.14 -0.18
C THR A 57 9.14 3.83 0.28
N GLY A 58 9.17 5.16 0.24
CA GLY A 58 10.27 5.98 0.77
C GLY A 58 10.22 6.16 2.28
N SER A 59 9.17 5.68 2.96
CA SER A 59 8.99 5.86 4.40
C SER A 59 9.38 4.61 5.18
N MET A 60 10.48 4.70 5.94
CA MET A 60 10.90 3.62 6.85
C MET A 60 9.85 3.36 7.94
N GLU A 61 9.18 4.41 8.41
CA GLU A 61 8.11 4.31 9.42
C GLU A 61 6.94 3.46 8.92
N VAL A 62 6.55 3.64 7.65
CA VAL A 62 5.50 2.84 7.00
C VAL A 62 5.92 1.38 6.85
N ILE A 63 7.16 1.14 6.42
CA ILE A 63 7.72 -0.22 6.31
C ILE A 63 7.66 -0.92 7.66
N GLN A 64 8.11 -0.26 8.72
CA GLN A 64 8.12 -0.83 10.07
C GLN A 64 6.70 -1.10 10.55
N SER A 65 5.78 -0.15 10.39
CA SER A 65 4.39 -0.27 10.82
C SER A 65 3.65 -1.42 10.12
N ILE A 66 3.91 -1.62 8.83
CA ILE A 66 3.34 -2.76 8.08
C ILE A 66 4.02 -4.06 8.50
N LYS A 67 5.34 -4.13 8.68
CA LYS A 67 6.01 -5.36 9.13
C LYS A 67 5.51 -5.82 10.50
N GLU A 68 5.33 -4.89 11.43
CA GLU A 68 4.84 -5.18 12.78
C GLU A 68 3.42 -5.73 12.79
N THR A 69 2.58 -5.41 11.80
CA THR A 69 1.20 -5.96 11.77
C THR A 69 1.18 -7.48 11.64
N PHE A 70 2.22 -8.07 11.03
CA PHE A 70 2.34 -9.52 10.85
C PHE A 70 2.78 -10.24 12.14
N THR A 71 3.26 -9.52 13.15
CA THR A 71 3.57 -10.08 14.48
C THR A 71 2.50 -9.73 15.52
N ARG A 72 1.94 -8.52 15.44
CA ARG A 72 0.90 -8.02 16.35
C ARG A 72 -0.14 -7.19 15.57
N PRO A 73 -1.45 -7.38 15.75
CA PRO A 73 -2.44 -6.60 15.02
C PRO A 73 -2.28 -5.08 15.26
N SER A 74 -2.22 -4.30 14.18
CA SER A 74 -2.15 -2.84 14.27
C SER A 74 -3.48 -2.24 14.76
N HIS A 75 -3.43 -1.14 15.51
CA HIS A 75 -4.62 -0.34 15.84
C HIS A 75 -5.16 0.44 14.63
N SER A 76 -4.34 0.65 13.59
CA SER A 76 -4.78 1.29 12.35
C SER A 76 -5.62 0.34 11.49
N ALA A 77 -6.86 0.74 11.20
CA ALA A 77 -7.74 -0.02 10.31
C ALA A 77 -7.16 -0.20 8.90
N LEU A 78 -6.41 0.78 8.40
CA LEU A 78 -5.77 0.71 7.09
C LEU A 78 -4.65 -0.34 7.06
N ILE A 79 -3.81 -0.38 8.09
CA ILE A 79 -2.72 -1.35 8.20
C ILE A 79 -3.29 -2.77 8.34
N ARG A 80 -4.34 -2.95 9.15
CA ARG A 80 -5.03 -4.25 9.23
C ARG A 80 -5.61 -4.69 7.89
N ARG A 81 -6.18 -3.77 7.10
CA ARG A 81 -6.70 -4.10 5.77
C ARG A 81 -5.57 -4.47 4.79
N ILE A 82 -4.43 -3.78 4.85
CA ILE A 82 -3.23 -4.15 4.08
C ILE A 82 -2.80 -5.58 4.40
N GLN A 83 -2.71 -5.92 5.68
CA GLN A 83 -2.37 -7.28 6.13
C GLN A 83 -3.35 -8.32 5.59
N GLN A 84 -4.66 -8.03 5.68
CA GLN A 84 -5.69 -8.96 5.24
C GLN A 84 -5.58 -9.23 3.74
N ILE A 85 -5.49 -8.19 2.91
CA ILE A 85 -5.33 -8.36 1.44
C ILE A 85 -4.04 -9.11 1.13
N TRP A 86 -2.94 -8.78 1.83
CA TRP A 86 -1.67 -9.47 1.64
C TRP A 86 -1.78 -10.97 1.92
N LEU A 87 -2.46 -11.37 2.99
CA LEU A 87 -2.68 -12.79 3.31
C LEU A 87 -3.62 -13.47 2.31
N GLU A 88 -4.66 -12.78 1.83
CA GLU A 88 -5.56 -13.27 0.78
C GLU A 88 -4.85 -13.50 -0.56
N MET A 89 -3.72 -12.82 -0.83
CA MET A 89 -2.96 -12.96 -2.07
C MET A 89 -1.92 -14.10 -2.04
N ILE A 90 -1.64 -14.68 -0.88
CA ILE A 90 -0.66 -15.78 -0.70
C ILE A 90 -1.34 -17.16 -0.70
N GLN A 91 -2.67 -17.19 -0.59
CA GLN A 91 -3.49 -18.41 -0.60
C GLN A 91 -3.79 -18.87 -2.04
#